data_AF-A0A2E1MYA7-F1
#
_entry.id   AF-A0A2E1MYA7-F1
#
_cell.length_a   1.000
_cell.length_b   1.000
_cell.length_c   1.000
_cell.angle_alpha   90.00
_cell.angle_beta   90.00
_cell.angle_gamma   90.00
#
_symmetry.space_group_name_H-M   'P 1'
#
loop_
_entity.id
_entity.type
_entity.pdbx_description
1 polymer ?
#
loop_
_entity_poly.entity_id
_entity_poly.type
_entity_poly.pdbx_seq_one_letter_code
_entity_poly.pdbx_strand_id
1 'polypeptide(L)'
;MYRYLFAILFLSITFTQSEYRVRQDFNFSDYGSESSNVRNEQQLLDLINSIVVENNIPGLSVTFVKGQDVVWDSYFGFSNIDENIQVDENTMFILSSVSKTITATALMQLWESNLFDINESINNYLPFDVIHPGFLNTPITFKMLLSHTSGISDNWGFMPYYDGDSPIDLQYYLEQYLTTEGDYYDSNLNFTNSEPGTNFEYSNIAVALIGLLIQEISNQPFNDFCRSNIFEPLGMENTYWFLSEIEDLNKVAMPYLIDGASGDSCSEIGCFYVQGNSCFCDPSCLDYQDCCPDYNNVCVENNNDISPFNAYMHYGYSDYPSGQLRSTSKDLSKFMSAYMNDGIQDGVRILNSQTIDYIKTIHYPSANSSQGLIWYYKNQSGRELIGHNGGDTGSLTEMFFSPSNEVGVVLLTNSSSYNALMEIENAVLDFAENFEPIVLGDINSDNTTNIQDVILIIGMILNDQYNQLADINSDSSVDVSDIILVVNIILNIN
;
A
#
# COMPACT_ATOMS: atom_id res chain seq x y z
N MET A 1 24.03 45.90 -49.65
CA MET A 1 22.60 46.17 -49.38
C MET A 1 21.99 44.85 -48.91
N TYR A 2 21.42 44.85 -47.72
CA TYR A 2 21.30 43.71 -46.79
C TYR A 2 20.50 42.51 -47.32
N ARG A 3 21.00 41.30 -47.08
CA ARG A 3 20.26 40.02 -47.17
C ARG A 3 19.63 39.74 -45.81
N TYR A 4 18.30 39.58 -45.77
CA TYR A 4 17.58 39.16 -44.58
C TYR A 4 17.74 37.65 -44.37
N LEU A 5 18.31 37.27 -43.22
CA LEU A 5 18.24 35.89 -42.70
C LEU A 5 17.05 35.86 -41.74
N PHE A 6 15.99 35.13 -42.08
CA PHE A 6 14.95 34.75 -41.13
C PHE A 6 15.42 33.47 -40.42
N ALA A 7 15.78 33.59 -39.15
CA ALA A 7 15.95 32.44 -38.27
C ALA A 7 14.57 32.08 -37.71
N ILE A 8 14.00 30.96 -38.16
CA ILE A 8 12.81 30.37 -37.53
C ILE A 8 13.33 29.49 -36.40
N LEU A 9 13.22 29.97 -35.17
CA LEU A 9 13.36 29.17 -33.96
C LEU A 9 12.11 28.29 -33.85
N PHE A 10 12.25 27.00 -34.15
CA PHE A 10 11.28 25.99 -33.74
C PHE A 10 11.47 25.76 -32.24
N LEU A 11 10.67 26.42 -31.40
CA LEU A 11 10.39 25.91 -30.06
C LEU A 11 9.40 24.76 -30.22
N SER A 12 9.91 23.53 -30.25
CA SER A 12 9.07 22.35 -30.03
C SER A 12 8.73 22.30 -28.54
N ILE A 13 7.63 22.94 -28.15
CA ILE A 13 6.99 22.66 -26.86
C ILE A 13 6.28 21.31 -27.06
N THR A 14 6.95 20.24 -26.65
CA THR A 14 6.27 18.97 -26.41
C THR A 14 5.41 19.16 -25.17
N PHE A 15 4.12 19.39 -25.36
CA PHE A 15 3.15 19.16 -24.29
C PHE A 15 3.11 17.65 -24.06
N THR A 16 3.83 17.17 -23.05
CA THR A 16 3.50 15.90 -22.42
C THR A 16 2.11 16.09 -21.83
N GLN A 17 1.12 15.32 -22.31
CA GLN A 17 -0.18 15.26 -21.65
C GLN A 17 0.05 14.61 -20.29
N SER A 18 0.26 15.42 -19.25
CA SER A 18 0.19 14.95 -17.88
C SER A 18 -1.28 14.69 -17.57
N GLU A 19 -1.66 13.42 -17.39
CA GLU A 19 -2.96 13.10 -16.81
C GLU A 19 -2.95 13.53 -15.35
N TYR A 20 -3.89 14.41 -14.97
CA TYR A 20 -4.04 14.83 -13.58
C TYR A 20 -4.47 13.63 -12.74
N ARG A 21 -3.87 13.46 -11.55
CA ARG A 21 -4.30 12.41 -10.63
C ARG A 21 -5.75 12.65 -10.22
N VAL A 22 -6.52 11.58 -10.12
CA VAL A 22 -7.88 11.60 -9.59
C VAL A 22 -7.85 10.93 -8.23
N ARG A 23 -8.50 11.54 -7.24
CA ARG A 23 -8.68 10.94 -5.92
C ARG A 23 -9.39 9.60 -6.04
N GLN A 24 -8.72 8.52 -5.67
CA GLN A 24 -9.37 7.23 -5.45
C GLN A 24 -9.87 7.20 -4.01
N ASP A 25 -11.10 7.66 -3.80
CA ASP A 25 -11.73 7.64 -2.48
C ASP A 25 -12.18 6.23 -2.11
N PHE A 26 -11.67 5.74 -0.99
CA PHE A 26 -12.17 4.54 -0.34
C PHE A 26 -13.51 4.85 0.34
N ASN A 27 -14.60 4.46 -0.29
CA ASN A 27 -15.88 4.43 0.39
C ASN A 27 -15.90 3.20 1.30
N PHE A 28 -15.69 3.43 2.60
CA PHE A 28 -16.01 2.45 3.64
C PHE A 28 -17.53 2.23 3.67
N SER A 29 -18.03 1.29 2.87
CA SER A 29 -19.26 0.60 3.22
C SER A 29 -18.91 -0.43 4.30
N ASP A 30 -19.69 -0.45 5.38
CA ASP A 30 -19.69 -1.54 6.36
C ASP A 30 -20.04 -2.83 5.58
N TYR A 31 -19.03 -3.51 5.04
CA TYR A 31 -19.20 -4.76 4.35
C TYR A 31 -19.50 -5.80 5.43
N GLY A 32 -20.78 -6.09 5.63
CA GLY A 32 -21.21 -7.26 6.38
C GLY A 32 -20.87 -8.51 5.59
N SER A 33 -19.60 -8.92 5.57
CA SER A 33 -19.23 -10.23 5.04
C SER A 33 -19.64 -11.29 6.06
N GLU A 34 -20.43 -12.28 5.63
CA GLU A 34 -20.61 -13.50 6.41
C GLU A 34 -19.23 -14.14 6.65
N SER A 35 -18.96 -14.62 7.86
CA SER A 35 -17.69 -15.28 8.20
C SER A 35 -17.35 -16.33 7.16
N SER A 36 -16.19 -16.21 6.52
CA SER A 36 -15.77 -17.19 5.53
C SER A 36 -15.49 -18.50 6.27
N ASN A 37 -16.21 -19.58 5.91
CA ASN A 37 -16.01 -20.91 6.53
C ASN A 37 -14.75 -21.60 5.95
N VAL A 38 -13.62 -20.89 5.90
CA VAL A 38 -12.33 -21.42 5.43
C VAL A 38 -11.73 -22.27 6.55
N ARG A 39 -11.52 -23.57 6.29
CA ARG A 39 -11.06 -24.53 7.31
C ARG A 39 -9.62 -24.99 7.15
N ASN A 40 -9.01 -24.71 6.01
CA ASN A 40 -7.62 -25.06 5.70
C ASN A 40 -7.08 -24.18 4.56
N GLU A 41 -5.77 -24.23 4.37
CA GLU A 41 -5.05 -23.42 3.38
C GLU A 41 -5.56 -23.63 1.95
N GLN A 42 -5.83 -24.86 1.52
CA GLN A 42 -6.32 -25.12 0.17
C GLN A 42 -7.66 -24.42 -0.09
N GLN A 43 -8.56 -24.40 0.90
CA GLN A 43 -9.83 -23.68 0.79
C GLN A 43 -9.64 -22.17 0.72
N LEU A 44 -8.62 -21.62 1.40
CA LEU A 44 -8.28 -20.21 1.29
C LEU A 44 -7.78 -19.90 -0.13
N LEU A 45 -6.83 -20.70 -0.63
CA LEU A 45 -6.26 -20.54 -1.97
C LEU A 45 -7.34 -20.63 -3.06
N ASP A 46 -8.25 -21.60 -2.95
CA ASP A 46 -9.35 -21.77 -3.89
C ASP A 46 -10.30 -20.56 -3.87
N LEU A 47 -10.62 -20.03 -2.67
CA LEU A 47 -11.46 -18.84 -2.51
C LEU A 47 -10.79 -17.60 -3.11
N ILE A 48 -9.54 -17.33 -2.77
CA ILE A 48 -8.78 -16.18 -3.29
C ILE A 48 -8.69 -16.28 -4.81
N ASN A 49 -8.39 -17.46 -5.35
CA ASN A 49 -8.33 -17.66 -6.79
C ASN A 49 -9.70 -17.44 -7.47
N SER A 50 -10.81 -17.84 -6.84
CA SER A 50 -12.15 -17.53 -7.34
C SER A 50 -12.38 -16.02 -7.41
N ILE A 51 -12.07 -15.29 -6.34
CA ILE A 51 -12.22 -13.83 -6.27
C ILE A 51 -11.34 -13.14 -7.32
N VAL A 52 -10.09 -13.56 -7.46
CA VAL A 52 -9.13 -13.05 -8.46
C VAL A 52 -9.67 -13.21 -9.88
N VAL A 53 -10.20 -14.39 -10.22
CA VAL A 53 -10.76 -14.67 -11.54
C VAL A 53 -12.07 -13.91 -11.79
N GLU A 54 -12.99 -13.90 -10.82
CA GLU A 54 -14.31 -13.27 -10.94
C GLU A 54 -14.23 -11.74 -11.08
N ASN A 55 -13.24 -11.12 -10.42
CA ASN A 55 -13.06 -9.67 -10.39
C ASN A 55 -11.98 -9.17 -11.35
N ASN A 56 -11.50 -10.04 -12.26
CA ASN A 56 -10.42 -9.76 -13.20
C ASN A 56 -9.25 -9.06 -12.50
N ILE A 57 -8.70 -9.64 -11.44
CA ILE A 57 -7.48 -9.12 -10.81
C ILE A 57 -6.28 -9.62 -11.63
N PRO A 58 -5.45 -8.74 -12.21
CA PRO A 58 -4.31 -9.17 -13.03
C PRO A 58 -3.31 -9.95 -12.19
N GLY A 59 -2.90 -9.37 -11.06
CA GLY A 59 -1.94 -9.93 -10.13
C GLY A 59 -2.20 -9.50 -8.69
N LEU A 60 -1.90 -10.39 -7.75
CA LEU A 60 -2.10 -10.19 -6.32
C LEU A 60 -0.99 -10.87 -5.54
N SER A 61 -0.48 -10.19 -4.53
CA SER A 61 0.42 -10.71 -3.53
C SER A 61 -0.22 -10.56 -2.15
N VAL A 62 -0.25 -11.64 -1.37
CA VAL A 62 -0.86 -11.70 -0.05
C VAL A 62 0.16 -12.24 0.94
N THR A 63 0.30 -11.58 2.09
CA THR A 63 1.10 -12.07 3.20
C THR A 63 0.36 -11.82 4.50
N PHE A 64 0.37 -12.79 5.41
CA PHE A 64 -0.05 -12.55 6.78
C PHE A 64 1.04 -12.93 7.78
N VAL A 65 1.02 -12.22 8.90
CA VAL A 65 1.96 -12.38 10.01
C VAL A 65 1.19 -12.71 11.28
N LYS A 66 1.82 -13.45 12.19
CA LYS A 66 1.31 -13.71 13.53
C LYS A 66 2.45 -13.45 14.52
N GLY A 67 2.25 -12.51 15.43
CA GLY A 67 3.34 -12.01 16.28
C GLY A 67 4.43 -11.33 15.44
N GLN A 68 5.65 -11.87 15.46
CA GLN A 68 6.79 -11.37 14.67
C GLN A 68 7.03 -12.16 13.37
N ASP A 69 6.39 -13.31 13.21
CA ASP A 69 6.73 -14.23 12.13
C ASP A 69 5.88 -13.95 10.89
N VAL A 70 6.53 -13.96 9.72
CA VAL A 70 5.84 -14.12 8.44
C VAL A 70 5.45 -15.59 8.33
N VAL A 71 4.17 -15.86 8.52
CA VAL A 71 3.66 -17.23 8.67
C VAL A 71 3.22 -17.83 7.34
N TRP A 72 2.75 -16.99 6.42
CA TRP A 72 2.23 -17.43 5.14
C TRP A 72 2.30 -16.30 4.11
N ASP A 73 2.63 -16.69 2.89
CA ASP A 73 2.57 -15.82 1.72
C ASP A 73 2.08 -16.60 0.50
N SER A 74 1.38 -15.91 -0.41
CA SER A 74 0.92 -16.47 -1.67
C SER A 74 0.74 -15.41 -2.75
N TYR A 75 0.90 -15.85 -3.99
CA TYR A 75 1.00 -15.00 -5.16
C TYR A 75 0.07 -15.53 -6.26
N PHE A 76 -0.66 -14.64 -6.91
CA PHE A 76 -1.68 -14.98 -7.89
C PHE A 76 -1.51 -14.11 -9.12
N GLY A 77 -1.76 -14.69 -10.29
CA GLY A 77 -1.82 -13.97 -11.57
C GLY A 77 -0.47 -13.44 -12.06
N PHE A 78 -0.50 -12.29 -12.72
CA PHE A 78 0.59 -11.69 -13.47
C PHE A 78 0.96 -10.30 -12.96
N SER A 79 2.25 -10.09 -12.74
CA SER A 79 2.82 -8.76 -12.53
C SER A 79 2.86 -7.99 -13.85
N ASN A 80 3.03 -8.69 -14.97
CA ASN A 80 2.93 -8.14 -16.32
C ASN A 80 2.30 -9.17 -17.26
N ILE A 81 1.09 -8.90 -17.73
CA ILE A 81 0.33 -9.75 -18.65
C ILE A 81 1.00 -9.82 -20.03
N ASP A 82 1.44 -8.69 -20.57
CA ASP A 82 1.96 -8.59 -21.94
C ASP A 82 3.28 -9.38 -22.09
N GLU A 83 4.11 -9.33 -21.06
CA GLU A 83 5.39 -10.06 -20.98
C GLU A 83 5.24 -11.46 -20.34
N ASN A 84 4.03 -11.85 -19.94
CA ASN A 84 3.73 -13.13 -19.29
C ASN A 84 4.59 -13.40 -18.04
N ILE A 85 4.74 -12.38 -17.19
CA ILE A 85 5.50 -12.44 -15.93
C ILE A 85 4.52 -12.66 -14.79
N GLN A 86 4.70 -13.75 -14.06
CA GLN A 86 3.86 -14.10 -12.90
C GLN A 86 4.23 -13.25 -11.69
N VAL A 87 3.27 -13.03 -10.79
CA VAL A 87 3.57 -12.49 -9.46
C VAL A 87 4.34 -13.54 -8.65
N ASP A 88 5.40 -13.12 -7.99
CA ASP A 88 6.24 -13.93 -7.10
C ASP A 88 6.64 -13.14 -5.84
N GLU A 89 7.46 -13.74 -4.97
CA GLU A 89 7.92 -13.14 -3.72
C GLU A 89 8.79 -11.89 -3.89
N ASN A 90 9.31 -11.65 -5.09
CA ASN A 90 10.17 -10.52 -5.43
C ASN A 90 9.42 -9.42 -6.19
N THR A 91 8.14 -9.64 -6.48
CA THR A 91 7.32 -8.70 -7.24
C THR A 91 6.96 -7.50 -6.36
N MET A 92 7.48 -6.34 -6.73
CA MET A 92 7.22 -5.05 -6.09
C MET A 92 5.97 -4.39 -6.69
N PHE A 93 5.09 -3.92 -5.82
CA PHE A 93 3.93 -3.11 -6.19
C PHE A 93 4.11 -1.69 -5.66
N ILE A 94 3.53 -0.70 -6.35
CA ILE A 94 3.43 0.64 -5.77
C ILE A 94 2.50 0.60 -4.56
N LEU A 95 2.93 1.20 -3.45
CA LEU A 95 2.25 1.13 -2.17
C LEU A 95 1.17 2.19 -2.01
N SER A 96 1.11 3.15 -2.92
CA SER A 96 0.19 4.27 -2.82
C SER A 96 0.26 4.87 -1.41
N SER A 97 -0.87 5.26 -0.83
CA SER A 97 -0.92 5.90 0.48
C SER A 97 -0.38 5.09 1.67
N VAL A 98 -0.14 3.78 1.56
CA VAL A 98 0.59 3.03 2.61
C VAL A 98 2.00 3.60 2.80
N SER A 99 2.60 4.17 1.76
CA SER A 99 3.91 4.86 1.82
C SER A 99 3.98 5.92 2.92
N LYS A 100 2.87 6.57 3.25
CA LYS A 100 2.81 7.61 4.28
C LYS A 100 3.24 7.09 5.65
N THR A 101 2.99 5.81 5.93
CA THR A 101 3.38 5.18 7.19
C THR A 101 4.91 5.12 7.36
N ILE A 102 5.65 4.89 6.27
CA ILE A 102 7.11 4.95 6.23
C ILE A 102 7.58 6.39 6.44
N THR A 103 6.98 7.35 5.73
CA THR A 103 7.29 8.79 5.87
C THR A 103 7.06 9.28 7.30
N ALA A 104 5.95 8.87 7.94
CA ALA A 104 5.68 9.17 9.34
C ALA A 104 6.72 8.54 10.27
N THR A 105 7.08 7.28 10.06
CA THR A 105 8.10 6.57 10.85
C THR A 105 9.44 7.31 10.81
N ALA A 106 9.89 7.69 9.61
CA ALA A 106 11.15 8.40 9.42
C ALA A 106 11.16 9.76 10.17
N LEU A 107 10.07 10.53 10.10
CA LEU A 107 9.95 11.77 10.87
C LEU A 107 9.99 11.49 12.39
N MET A 108 9.32 10.43 12.84
CA MET A 108 9.26 10.09 14.26
C MET A 108 10.61 9.57 14.79
N GLN A 109 11.47 8.94 13.98
CA GLN A 109 12.86 8.62 14.35
C GLN A 109 13.69 9.88 14.64
N LEU A 110 13.49 10.95 13.86
CA LEU A 110 14.11 12.25 14.10
C LEU A 110 13.56 12.92 15.37
N TRP A 111 12.25 12.77 15.64
CA TRP A 111 11.64 13.24 16.89
C TRP A 111 12.19 12.52 18.12
N GLU A 112 12.35 11.19 18.09
CA GLU A 112 12.98 10.42 19.16
C GLU A 112 14.42 10.85 19.44
N SER A 113 15.11 11.32 18.40
CA SER A 113 16.46 11.87 18.48
C SER A 113 16.50 13.29 19.07
N ASN A 114 15.36 13.82 19.53
CA ASN A 114 15.20 15.16 20.13
C ASN A 114 15.63 16.30 19.19
N LEU A 115 15.46 16.12 17.88
CA LEU A 115 15.86 17.13 16.89
C LEU A 115 14.83 18.26 16.74
N PHE A 116 13.57 18.02 17.12
CA PHE A 116 12.49 19.01 17.12
C PHE A 116 11.40 18.65 18.15
N ASP A 117 10.55 19.60 18.53
CA ASP A 117 9.30 19.36 19.27
C ASP A 117 8.14 19.18 18.29
N ILE A 118 7.36 18.12 18.44
CA ILE A 118 6.27 17.81 17.50
C ILE A 118 5.16 18.89 17.44
N ASN A 119 5.08 19.77 18.43
CA ASN A 119 4.10 20.87 18.48
C ASN A 119 4.69 22.22 18.06
N GLU A 120 5.97 22.30 17.69
CA GLU A 120 6.54 23.55 17.21
C GLU A 120 6.23 23.79 15.72
N SER A 121 6.51 25.00 15.24
CA SER A 121 6.25 25.37 13.86
C SER A 121 7.23 24.70 12.89
N ILE A 122 6.71 24.18 11.79
CA ILE A 122 7.53 23.58 10.72
C ILE A 122 8.42 24.61 10.00
N ASN A 123 8.05 25.89 10.00
CA ASN A 123 8.83 26.96 9.36
C ASN A 123 10.19 27.20 10.05
N ASN A 124 10.41 26.66 11.26
CA ASN A 124 11.72 26.67 11.89
C ASN A 124 12.76 25.80 11.14
N TYR A 125 12.30 24.89 10.27
CA TYR A 125 13.11 23.86 9.62
C TYR A 125 13.04 23.89 8.08
N LEU A 126 12.12 24.66 7.50
CA LEU A 126 11.93 24.74 6.05
C LEU A 126 12.77 25.86 5.43
N PRO A 127 13.18 25.72 4.16
CA PRO A 127 13.86 26.78 3.41
C PRO A 127 12.91 27.90 2.95
N PHE A 128 11.59 27.72 3.09
CA PHE A 128 10.54 28.69 2.78
C PHE A 128 9.44 28.65 3.85
N ASP A 129 8.67 29.74 3.96
CA ASP A 129 7.56 29.84 4.91
C ASP A 129 6.27 29.24 4.33
N VAL A 130 5.65 28.31 5.06
CA VAL A 130 4.29 27.84 4.79
C VAL A 130 3.34 28.54 5.74
N ILE A 131 2.44 29.36 5.18
CA ILE A 131 1.50 30.18 5.96
C ILE A 131 0.09 29.96 5.46
N HIS A 132 -0.81 29.55 6.37
CA HIS A 132 -2.21 29.42 6.04
C HIS A 132 -2.83 30.81 5.75
N PRO A 133 -3.40 31.07 4.56
CA PRO A 133 -3.83 32.41 4.14
C PRO A 133 -4.95 32.98 5.02
N GLY A 134 -5.85 32.13 5.52
CA GLY A 134 -6.92 32.52 6.46
C GLY A 134 -6.50 32.70 7.94
N PHE A 135 -5.34 32.17 8.35
CA PHE A 135 -4.95 32.06 9.77
C PHE A 135 -3.46 32.40 9.98
N LEU A 136 -3.08 33.63 9.63
CA LEU A 136 -1.68 34.10 9.60
C LEU A 136 -0.91 33.99 10.93
N ASN A 137 -1.60 33.86 12.07
CA ASN A 137 -0.99 33.77 13.40
C ASN A 137 -1.03 32.36 14.00
N THR A 138 -1.61 31.39 13.29
CA THR A 138 -1.70 29.99 13.76
C THR A 138 -0.64 29.17 13.03
N PRO A 139 0.49 28.82 13.69
CA PRO A 139 1.56 28.08 13.04
C PRO A 139 1.11 26.64 12.74
N ILE A 140 1.48 26.14 11.56
CA ILE A 140 1.35 24.72 11.21
C ILE A 140 2.48 23.95 11.91
N THR A 141 2.15 22.83 12.54
CA THR A 141 3.08 22.00 13.32
C THR A 141 3.28 20.63 12.71
N PHE A 142 4.35 19.93 13.10
CA PHE A 142 4.61 18.54 12.68
C PHE A 142 3.43 17.62 13.01
N LYS A 143 2.86 17.75 14.22
CA LYS A 143 1.72 16.95 14.65
C LYS A 143 0.51 17.16 13.75
N MET A 144 0.25 18.41 13.33
CA MET A 144 -0.87 18.72 12.44
C MET A 144 -0.68 18.14 11.03
N LEU A 145 0.55 18.12 10.50
CA LEU A 145 0.85 17.45 9.23
C LEU A 145 0.57 15.94 9.34
N LEU A 146 1.10 15.30 10.38
CA LEU A 146 0.96 13.86 10.63
C LEU A 146 -0.50 13.42 10.89
N SER A 147 -1.33 14.28 11.49
CA SER A 147 -2.73 13.95 11.79
C SER A 147 -3.72 14.43 10.73
N HIS A 148 -3.25 14.94 9.58
CA HIS A 148 -4.10 15.53 8.54
C HIS A 148 -5.01 16.67 9.07
N THR A 149 -4.47 17.54 9.93
CA THR A 149 -5.20 18.69 10.50
C THR A 149 -4.51 20.03 10.24
N SER A 150 -3.51 20.09 9.36
CA SER A 150 -2.76 21.31 9.07
C SER A 150 -3.55 22.39 8.32
N GLY A 151 -4.66 22.01 7.69
CA GLY A 151 -5.40 22.88 6.79
C GLY A 151 -4.75 23.03 5.41
N ILE A 152 -3.68 22.29 5.11
CA ILE A 152 -3.16 22.12 3.73
C ILE A 152 -4.11 21.18 2.98
N SER A 153 -4.46 21.52 1.75
CA SER A 153 -5.38 20.75 0.92
C SER A 153 -4.73 20.36 -0.42
N ASP A 154 -5.21 19.25 -0.97
CA ASP A 154 -4.73 18.68 -2.23
C ASP A 154 -5.46 19.31 -3.42
N ASN A 155 -4.69 19.99 -4.27
CA ASN A 155 -5.10 20.61 -5.50
C ASN A 155 -4.64 19.69 -6.64
N TRP A 156 -5.54 18.77 -7.01
CA TRP A 156 -5.32 17.76 -8.05
C TRP A 156 -4.90 18.35 -9.40
N GLY A 157 -5.22 19.63 -9.67
CA GLY A 157 -4.76 20.36 -10.86
C GLY A 157 -3.25 20.61 -10.92
N PHE A 158 -2.51 20.38 -9.83
CA PHE A 158 -1.05 20.48 -9.78
C PHE A 158 -0.37 19.20 -9.26
N MET A 159 -1.10 18.09 -9.21
CA MET A 159 -0.59 16.78 -8.78
C MET A 159 -0.71 15.76 -9.92
N PRO A 160 0.06 15.89 -11.01
CA PRO A 160 -0.02 14.95 -12.14
C PRO A 160 0.72 13.63 -11.87
N TYR A 161 0.37 12.60 -12.66
CA TYR A 161 1.27 11.47 -12.88
C TYR A 161 2.36 11.85 -13.89
N TYR A 162 3.57 11.34 -13.68
CA TYR A 162 4.65 11.40 -14.65
C TYR A 162 4.95 10.01 -15.19
N ASP A 163 5.35 9.95 -16.46
CA ASP A 163 5.89 8.75 -17.10
C ASP A 163 7.23 8.40 -16.44
N GLY A 164 7.22 7.42 -15.53
CA GLY A 164 8.36 7.09 -14.68
C GLY A 164 8.55 8.05 -13.49
N ASP A 165 9.78 8.20 -13.02
CA ASP A 165 10.09 9.11 -11.90
C ASP A 165 9.83 10.58 -12.29
N SER A 166 9.26 11.37 -11.37
CA SER A 166 9.04 12.80 -11.61
C SER A 166 10.36 13.52 -11.88
N PRO A 167 10.44 14.37 -12.92
CA PRO A 167 11.62 15.19 -13.18
C PRO A 167 11.68 16.44 -12.29
N ILE A 168 10.64 16.71 -11.48
CA ILE A 168 10.56 17.89 -10.62
C ILE A 168 11.07 17.54 -9.23
N ASP A 169 12.04 18.32 -8.75
CA ASP A 169 12.55 18.22 -7.40
C ASP A 169 11.46 18.51 -6.34
N LEU A 170 11.47 17.76 -5.24
CA LEU A 170 10.47 17.85 -4.17
C LEU A 170 10.42 19.22 -3.51
N GLN A 171 11.58 19.81 -3.20
CA GLN A 171 11.64 21.14 -2.58
C GLN A 171 11.08 22.19 -3.52
N TYR A 172 11.52 22.18 -4.77
CA TYR A 172 11.01 23.11 -5.78
C TYR A 172 9.49 22.98 -5.93
N TYR A 173 8.99 21.76 -6.08
CA TYR A 173 7.56 21.49 -6.22
C TYR A 173 6.75 22.05 -5.04
N LEU A 174 7.17 21.77 -3.80
CA LEU A 174 6.47 22.23 -2.60
C LEU A 174 6.56 23.74 -2.41
N GLU A 175 7.69 24.36 -2.74
CA GLU A 175 7.85 25.82 -2.71
C GLU A 175 6.88 26.49 -3.70
N GLN A 176 6.78 25.97 -4.93
CA GLN A 176 5.83 26.47 -5.93
C GLN A 176 4.37 26.25 -5.52
N TYR A 177 4.08 25.22 -4.73
CA TYR A 177 2.72 24.87 -4.30
C TYR A 177 2.26 25.64 -3.05
N LEU A 178 3.15 25.94 -2.11
CA LEU A 178 2.79 26.42 -0.77
C LEU A 178 3.12 27.90 -0.52
N THR A 179 3.84 28.57 -1.42
CA THR A 179 4.22 29.98 -1.26
C THR A 179 3.41 30.90 -2.17
N THR A 180 3.12 32.12 -1.72
CA THR A 180 2.25 33.06 -2.47
C THR A 180 2.77 33.49 -3.83
N GLU A 181 4.08 33.36 -4.07
CA GLU A 181 4.74 33.69 -5.34
C GLU A 181 4.93 32.45 -6.23
N GLY A 182 4.52 31.27 -5.75
CA GLY A 182 4.70 30.00 -6.45
C GLY A 182 3.70 29.80 -7.59
N ASP A 183 4.17 29.19 -8.69
CA ASP A 183 3.36 28.98 -9.90
C ASP A 183 2.16 28.03 -9.69
N TYR A 184 2.18 27.20 -8.64
CA TYR A 184 1.14 26.21 -8.32
C TYR A 184 0.26 26.63 -7.13
N TYR A 185 0.49 27.84 -6.59
CA TYR A 185 -0.22 28.35 -5.43
C TYR A 185 -1.60 28.89 -5.78
N ASP A 186 -2.62 28.36 -5.13
CA ASP A 186 -3.95 28.98 -5.04
C ASP A 186 -4.42 28.92 -3.59
N SER A 187 -4.63 30.09 -2.97
CA SER A 187 -5.03 30.19 -1.56
C SER A 187 -6.36 29.51 -1.24
N ASN A 188 -7.24 29.30 -2.22
CA ASN A 188 -8.56 28.68 -2.05
C ASN A 188 -8.57 27.18 -2.35
N LEU A 189 -7.55 26.66 -3.05
CA LEU A 189 -7.47 25.26 -3.45
C LEU A 189 -6.38 24.50 -2.70
N ASN A 190 -5.30 25.18 -2.32
CA ASN A 190 -4.15 24.57 -1.64
C ASN A 190 -4.30 24.61 -0.11
N PHE A 191 -5.30 25.34 0.41
CA PHE A 191 -5.61 25.44 1.83
C PHE A 191 -7.12 25.35 2.07
N THR A 192 -7.48 24.77 3.21
CA THR A 192 -8.88 24.73 3.67
C THR A 192 -9.34 26.10 4.19
N ASN A 193 -10.63 26.22 4.48
CA ASN A 193 -11.18 27.40 5.15
C ASN A 193 -11.15 27.29 6.70
N SER A 194 -10.58 26.21 7.24
CA SER A 194 -10.57 25.90 8.67
C SER A 194 -9.25 26.26 9.33
N GLU A 195 -9.29 26.54 10.64
CA GLU A 195 -8.08 26.84 11.38
C GLU A 195 -7.20 25.58 11.51
N PRO A 196 -5.86 25.69 11.31
CA PRO A 196 -4.97 24.57 11.56
C PRO A 196 -5.17 23.96 12.95
N GLY A 197 -5.37 22.63 12.99
CA GLY A 197 -5.63 21.85 14.19
C GLY A 197 -7.10 21.64 14.55
N THR A 198 -8.07 22.17 13.78
CA THR A 198 -9.50 22.04 14.12
C THR A 198 -10.27 21.02 13.28
N ASN A 199 -9.89 20.83 12.01
CA ASN A 199 -10.59 19.96 11.07
C ASN A 199 -9.63 18.93 10.49
N PHE A 200 -10.17 17.75 10.19
CA PHE A 200 -9.46 16.72 9.44
C PHE A 200 -9.68 16.97 7.95
N GLU A 201 -8.59 17.06 7.20
CA GLU A 201 -8.54 17.07 5.75
C GLU A 201 -7.34 16.24 5.31
N TYR A 202 -7.62 15.10 4.68
CA TYR A 202 -6.58 14.25 4.13
C TYR A 202 -5.76 15.04 3.11
N SER A 203 -4.43 15.03 3.25
CA SER A 203 -3.55 15.74 2.33
C SER A 203 -2.26 14.97 2.06
N ASN A 204 -2.06 14.66 0.79
CA ASN A 204 -0.82 14.14 0.24
C ASN A 204 0.30 15.19 0.31
N ILE A 205 -0.02 16.45 0.02
CA ILE A 205 0.95 17.55 0.06
C ILE A 205 1.50 17.77 1.47
N ALA A 206 0.65 17.68 2.49
CA ALA A 206 1.11 17.74 3.88
C ALA A 206 2.15 16.64 4.20
N VAL A 207 2.00 15.45 3.63
CA VAL A 207 2.95 14.34 3.83
C VAL A 207 4.20 14.48 2.95
N ALA A 208 4.07 14.98 1.74
CA ALA A 208 5.23 15.33 0.92
C ALA A 208 6.10 16.40 1.62
N LEU A 209 5.47 17.36 2.31
CA LEU A 209 6.17 18.34 3.14
C LEU A 209 6.89 17.70 4.33
N ILE A 210 6.35 16.63 4.92
CA ILE A 210 7.07 15.82 5.92
C ILE A 210 8.32 15.21 5.29
N GLY A 211 8.24 14.69 4.07
CA GLY A 211 9.38 14.19 3.32
C GLY A 211 10.49 15.23 3.20
N LEU A 212 10.14 16.47 2.80
CA LEU A 212 11.10 17.57 2.73
C LEU A 212 11.69 17.92 4.10
N LEU A 213 10.87 18.01 5.15
CA LEU A 213 11.33 18.26 6.52
C LEU A 213 12.36 17.22 6.99
N ILE A 214 12.17 15.95 6.64
CA ILE A 214 13.16 14.90 6.93
C ILE A 214 14.48 15.22 6.23
N GLN A 215 14.47 15.68 4.97
CA GLN A 215 15.70 16.05 4.26
C GLN A 215 16.45 17.19 4.94
N GLU A 216 15.72 18.26 5.28
CA GLU A 216 16.30 19.45 5.90
C GLU A 216 16.86 19.17 7.29
N ILE A 217 16.13 18.40 8.11
CA ILE A 217 16.53 18.09 9.49
C ILE A 217 17.70 17.09 9.51
N SER A 218 17.64 16.03 8.68
CA SER A 218 18.67 14.99 8.65
C SER A 218 19.91 15.36 7.84
N ASN A 219 19.80 16.35 6.94
CA ASN A 219 20.78 16.65 5.89
C ASN A 219 21.08 15.44 4.98
N GLN A 220 20.09 14.59 4.73
CA GLN A 220 20.16 13.43 3.85
C GLN A 220 19.01 13.44 2.84
N PRO A 221 19.18 12.94 1.61
CA PRO A 221 18.05 12.68 0.72
C PRO A 221 17.02 11.79 1.40
N PHE A 222 15.73 12.07 1.22
CA PHE A 222 14.66 11.38 1.95
C PHE A 222 14.64 9.87 1.66
N ASN A 223 14.86 9.47 0.40
CA ASN A 223 14.93 8.07 -0.01
C ASN A 223 16.09 7.34 0.68
N ASP A 224 17.27 7.97 0.77
CA ASP A 224 18.44 7.42 1.44
C ASP A 224 18.23 7.31 2.95
N PHE A 225 17.59 8.31 3.57
CA PHE A 225 17.25 8.27 5.00
C PHE A 225 16.34 7.08 5.32
N CYS A 226 15.28 6.86 4.54
CA CYS A 226 14.40 5.70 4.71
C CYS A 226 15.16 4.38 4.51
N ARG A 227 16.04 4.31 3.50
CA ARG A 227 16.84 3.10 3.25
C ARG A 227 17.73 2.75 4.45
N SER A 228 18.54 3.68 4.93
CA SER A 228 19.51 3.39 5.99
C SER A 228 18.91 3.21 7.38
N ASN A 229 17.74 3.82 7.66
CA ASN A 229 17.16 3.84 9.01
C ASN A 229 15.93 2.94 9.18
N ILE A 230 15.31 2.47 8.08
CA ILE A 230 14.12 1.61 8.12
C ILE A 230 14.35 0.35 7.28
N PHE A 231 14.67 0.49 5.99
CA PHE A 231 14.66 -0.65 5.08
C PHE A 231 15.83 -1.61 5.33
N GLU A 232 17.08 -1.12 5.36
CA GLU A 232 18.26 -1.95 5.63
C GLU A 232 18.19 -2.61 7.03
N PRO A 233 17.85 -1.90 8.12
CA PRO A 233 17.68 -2.52 9.43
C PRO A 233 16.64 -3.65 9.45
N LEU A 234 15.51 -3.45 8.77
CA LEU A 234 14.45 -4.46 8.70
C LEU A 234 14.67 -5.52 7.61
N GLY A 235 15.76 -5.45 6.85
CA GLY A 235 15.99 -6.36 5.73
C GLY A 235 14.92 -6.27 4.63
N MET A 236 14.40 -5.08 4.37
CA MET A 236 13.46 -4.79 3.29
C MET A 236 14.22 -4.54 1.98
N GLU A 237 14.73 -5.60 1.37
CA GLU A 237 15.68 -5.54 0.24
C GLU A 237 15.03 -5.15 -1.09
N ASN A 238 13.71 -5.35 -1.23
CA ASN A 238 12.93 -5.03 -2.41
C ASN A 238 12.01 -3.83 -2.14
N THR A 239 12.56 -2.74 -1.59
CA THR A 239 11.80 -1.53 -1.22
C THR A 239 12.50 -0.26 -1.70
N TYR A 240 11.87 0.47 -2.62
CA TYR A 240 12.49 1.62 -3.33
C TYR A 240 11.49 2.75 -3.59
N TRP A 241 11.94 4.00 -3.47
CA TRP A 241 11.09 5.17 -3.74
C TRP A 241 11.03 5.49 -5.24
N PHE A 242 12.13 5.28 -5.95
CA PHE A 242 12.26 5.64 -7.36
C PHE A 242 12.50 4.42 -8.24
N LEU A 243 11.91 4.43 -9.44
CA LEU A 243 12.15 3.39 -10.45
C LEU A 243 13.62 3.35 -10.88
N SER A 244 14.28 4.51 -10.89
CA SER A 244 15.71 4.64 -11.16
C SER A 244 16.63 3.97 -10.14
N GLU A 245 16.11 3.56 -8.97
CA GLU A 245 16.85 2.78 -7.97
C GLU A 245 16.76 1.26 -8.22
N ILE A 246 15.86 0.82 -9.11
CA ILE A 246 15.57 -0.59 -9.35
C ILE A 246 16.34 -1.08 -10.57
N GLU A 247 17.19 -2.09 -10.39
CA GLU A 247 18.01 -2.64 -11.48
C GLU A 247 17.20 -3.41 -12.53
N ASP A 248 16.17 -4.15 -12.09
CA ASP A 248 15.31 -4.99 -12.94
C ASP A 248 13.85 -4.60 -12.79
N LEU A 249 13.35 -3.79 -13.72
CA LEU A 249 11.95 -3.35 -13.73
C LEU A 249 10.95 -4.47 -14.02
N ASN A 250 11.39 -5.66 -14.47
CA ASN A 250 10.49 -6.82 -14.59
C ASN A 250 9.98 -7.30 -13.22
N LYS A 251 10.64 -6.89 -12.13
CA LYS A 251 10.17 -7.14 -10.77
C LYS A 251 9.12 -6.13 -10.32
N VAL A 252 8.80 -5.10 -11.10
CA VAL A 252 7.78 -4.11 -10.74
C VAL A 252 6.47 -4.47 -11.44
N ALA A 253 5.41 -4.67 -10.67
CA ALA A 253 4.10 -4.95 -11.24
C ALA A 253 3.61 -3.77 -12.08
N MET A 254 3.19 -4.08 -13.32
CA MET A 254 2.56 -3.14 -14.23
C MET A 254 1.15 -2.85 -13.72
N PRO A 255 0.77 -1.58 -13.49
CA PRO A 255 -0.60 -1.22 -13.12
C PRO A 255 -1.59 -1.52 -14.25
N TYR A 256 -2.78 -2.03 -13.93
CA TYR A 256 -3.82 -2.27 -14.93
C TYR A 256 -5.15 -1.61 -14.55
N LEU A 257 -5.76 -0.94 -15.53
CA LEU A 257 -7.17 -0.57 -15.49
C LEU A 257 -7.99 -1.63 -16.20
N ILE A 258 -9.19 -1.91 -15.70
CA ILE A 258 -10.10 -2.87 -16.34
C ILE A 258 -11.07 -2.08 -17.23
N ASP A 259 -11.04 -2.32 -18.53
CA ASP A 259 -12.07 -1.83 -19.44
C ASP A 259 -13.40 -2.53 -19.15
N GLY A 260 -14.41 -1.74 -18.80
CA GLY A 260 -15.75 -2.26 -18.53
C GLY A 260 -15.86 -3.02 -17.21
N ALA A 261 -15.46 -2.39 -16.10
CA ALA A 261 -15.65 -2.87 -14.73
C ALA A 261 -16.88 -3.79 -14.59
N SER A 262 -16.57 -5.06 -14.35
CA SER A 262 -17.46 -6.14 -14.02
C SER A 262 -18.50 -5.72 -12.98
N GLY A 263 -19.77 -5.89 -13.31
CA GLY A 263 -20.74 -6.44 -12.36
C GLY A 263 -21.41 -5.51 -11.34
N ASP A 264 -21.52 -4.20 -11.55
CA ASP A 264 -22.55 -3.35 -10.88
C ASP A 264 -22.82 -1.95 -11.51
N SER A 265 -22.25 -1.63 -12.69
CA SER A 265 -22.17 -0.25 -13.18
C SER A 265 -23.09 0.13 -14.35
N CYS A 266 -24.29 -0.46 -14.48
CA CYS A 266 -25.37 0.18 -15.28
C CYS A 266 -26.39 0.92 -14.40
N SER A 267 -26.53 0.56 -13.12
CA SER A 267 -27.47 1.19 -12.18
C SER A 267 -26.87 2.35 -11.39
N GLU A 268 -25.56 2.39 -11.19
CA GLU A 268 -24.89 3.41 -10.35
C GLU A 268 -24.21 4.55 -11.13
N ILE A 269 -24.17 4.51 -12.46
CA ILE A 269 -23.65 5.63 -13.30
C ILE A 269 -24.64 6.80 -13.40
N GLY A 270 -25.82 6.76 -12.75
CA GLY A 270 -26.66 7.95 -12.63
C GLY A 270 -26.90 8.66 -13.97
N CYS A 271 -27.19 7.90 -15.03
CA CYS A 271 -27.48 8.44 -16.36
C CYS A 271 -28.75 9.28 -16.34
N PHE A 272 -28.63 10.56 -16.00
CA PHE A 272 -29.67 11.56 -16.19
C PHE A 272 -29.29 12.48 -17.36
N TYR A 273 -30.09 12.37 -18.43
CA TYR A 273 -30.08 13.27 -19.57
C TYR A 273 -30.62 14.65 -19.19
N VAL A 274 -29.84 15.73 -19.27
CA VAL A 274 -30.38 17.07 -19.60
C VAL A 274 -29.35 17.93 -20.34
N GLN A 275 -29.71 18.37 -21.56
CA GLN A 275 -29.04 19.39 -22.39
C GLN A 275 -27.65 19.06 -22.96
N GLY A 276 -27.59 18.03 -23.82
CA GLY A 276 -26.83 18.19 -25.07
C GLY A 276 -25.75 17.17 -25.41
N ASN A 277 -25.66 16.03 -24.70
CA ASN A 277 -25.28 14.69 -25.21
C ASN A 277 -24.69 13.80 -24.10
N SER A 278 -25.27 12.62 -23.88
CA SER A 278 -24.60 11.44 -23.30
C SER A 278 -25.43 10.17 -23.56
N CYS A 279 -24.81 9.09 -24.06
CA CYS A 279 -25.44 7.89 -24.63
C CYS A 279 -26.26 7.04 -23.62
N PHE A 280 -27.27 6.33 -24.15
CA PHE A 280 -28.07 5.29 -23.47
C PHE A 280 -27.86 3.98 -24.24
N CYS A 281 -27.56 2.87 -23.59
CA CYS A 281 -27.46 1.55 -24.24
C CYS A 281 -28.48 0.58 -23.61
N ASP A 282 -29.70 0.62 -24.15
CA ASP A 282 -30.76 -0.38 -23.94
C ASP A 282 -30.79 -1.30 -25.18
N PRO A 283 -30.95 -2.64 -25.06
CA PRO A 283 -31.20 -3.54 -26.18
C PRO A 283 -32.29 -3.07 -27.17
N SER A 284 -33.26 -2.28 -26.70
CA SER A 284 -34.30 -1.68 -27.55
C SER A 284 -33.78 -0.67 -28.59
N CYS A 285 -32.57 -0.14 -28.43
CA CYS A 285 -31.97 0.85 -29.35
C CYS A 285 -31.64 0.26 -30.73
N LEU A 286 -31.38 -1.06 -30.81
CA LEU A 286 -31.15 -1.78 -32.06
C LEU A 286 -32.43 -1.88 -32.91
N ASP A 287 -33.60 -1.98 -32.27
CA ASP A 287 -34.89 -2.08 -32.96
C ASP A 287 -35.34 -0.73 -33.58
N TYR A 288 -34.88 0.40 -33.02
CA TYR A 288 -35.24 1.75 -33.47
C TYR A 288 -34.17 2.45 -34.34
N GLN A 289 -33.02 1.80 -34.60
CA GLN A 289 -31.88 2.33 -35.37
C GLN A 289 -31.33 3.68 -34.85
N ASP A 290 -31.20 3.84 -33.53
CA ASP A 290 -30.77 5.10 -32.88
C ASP A 290 -29.49 4.95 -32.03
N CYS A 291 -28.68 3.91 -32.26
CA CYS A 291 -27.44 3.65 -31.51
C CYS A 291 -26.31 4.66 -31.86
N CYS A 292 -25.46 4.99 -30.87
CA CYS A 292 -24.24 5.79 -31.05
C CYS A 292 -23.31 5.13 -32.11
N PRO A 293 -22.60 5.91 -32.98
CA PRO A 293 -21.74 5.35 -34.05
C PRO A 293 -20.65 4.40 -33.55
N ASP A 294 -20.24 4.56 -32.30
CA ASP A 294 -19.15 3.82 -31.64
C ASP A 294 -19.66 2.72 -30.69
N TYR A 295 -20.90 2.25 -30.86
CA TYR A 295 -21.48 1.12 -30.09
C TYR A 295 -20.54 -0.11 -30.07
N ASN A 296 -19.90 -0.40 -31.20
CA ASN A 296 -18.94 -1.51 -31.35
C ASN A 296 -17.57 -1.26 -30.69
N ASN A 297 -17.32 -0.08 -30.11
CA ASN A 297 -16.10 0.18 -29.33
C ASN A 297 -16.37 0.15 -27.82
N VAL A 298 -17.61 0.42 -27.40
CA VAL A 298 -17.98 0.57 -25.98
C VAL A 298 -18.73 -0.64 -25.45
N CYS A 299 -19.49 -1.33 -26.30
CA CYS A 299 -20.35 -2.44 -25.92
C CYS A 299 -20.11 -3.61 -26.87
N VAL A 300 -18.88 -4.13 -26.91
CA VAL A 300 -18.58 -5.32 -27.71
C VAL A 300 -19.14 -6.55 -27.00
N GLU A 301 -20.33 -6.99 -27.42
CA GLU A 301 -20.68 -8.39 -27.32
C GLU A 301 -19.70 -9.21 -28.19
N ASN A 302 -18.96 -10.12 -27.56
CA ASN A 302 -18.27 -11.25 -28.18
C ASN A 302 -17.07 -10.96 -29.10
N ASN A 303 -15.96 -10.44 -28.56
CA ASN A 303 -14.62 -10.75 -29.07
C ASN A 303 -13.75 -11.31 -27.94
N ASN A 304 -13.46 -12.62 -27.99
CA ASN A 304 -12.56 -13.34 -27.08
C ASN A 304 -11.07 -12.95 -27.26
N ASP A 305 -10.75 -11.80 -27.86
CA ASP A 305 -9.39 -11.39 -28.26
C ASP A 305 -8.99 -10.00 -27.71
N ILE A 306 -9.85 -9.32 -26.95
CA ILE A 306 -9.47 -8.07 -26.26
C ILE A 306 -9.35 -8.39 -24.77
N SER A 307 -8.11 -8.35 -24.28
CA SER A 307 -7.83 -8.41 -22.85
C SER A 307 -8.63 -7.31 -22.15
N PRO A 308 -9.40 -7.60 -21.07
CA PRO A 308 -10.08 -6.55 -20.31
C PRO A 308 -9.08 -5.63 -19.58
N PHE A 309 -7.78 -5.98 -19.61
CA PHE A 309 -6.71 -5.27 -18.93
C PHE A 309 -6.05 -4.25 -19.85
N ASN A 310 -6.13 -2.98 -19.47
CA ASN A 310 -5.34 -1.90 -20.05
C ASN A 310 -4.14 -1.62 -19.16
N ALA A 311 -2.96 -1.98 -19.65
CA ALA A 311 -1.70 -1.63 -19.01
C ALA A 311 -1.57 -0.10 -18.94
N TYR A 312 -1.26 0.39 -17.75
CA TYR A 312 -0.87 1.77 -17.52
C TYR A 312 0.63 1.79 -17.26
N MET A 313 1.37 2.66 -17.95
CA MET A 313 2.82 2.73 -17.80
C MET A 313 3.23 3.03 -16.35
N HIS A 314 4.41 2.56 -15.94
CA HIS A 314 4.92 2.92 -14.62
C HIS A 314 4.98 4.44 -14.45
N TYR A 315 4.53 4.93 -13.30
CA TYR A 315 4.42 6.35 -13.02
C TYR A 315 5.02 6.77 -11.67
N GLY A 316 5.22 8.07 -11.52
CA GLY A 316 5.71 8.71 -10.31
C GLY A 316 5.08 10.09 -10.09
N TYR A 317 5.42 10.72 -8.98
CA TYR A 317 4.82 11.95 -8.44
C TYR A 317 5.90 12.97 -8.09
N SER A 318 5.55 14.26 -8.12
CA SER A 318 6.39 15.28 -7.46
C SER A 318 6.22 15.26 -5.94
N ASP A 319 5.06 14.84 -5.45
CA ASP A 319 4.75 14.62 -4.04
C ASP A 319 5.10 13.21 -3.55
N TYR A 320 6.13 12.58 -4.14
CA TYR A 320 6.44 11.14 -3.99
C TYR A 320 6.48 10.57 -2.57
N PRO A 321 6.88 11.29 -1.48
CA PRO A 321 6.82 10.76 -0.12
C PRO A 321 5.39 10.43 0.36
N SER A 322 4.38 10.92 -0.35
CA SER A 322 2.97 10.66 -0.05
C SER A 322 2.52 9.29 -0.56
N GLY A 323 3.17 8.67 -1.55
CA GLY A 323 2.63 7.45 -2.13
C GLY A 323 3.46 6.61 -3.10
N GLN A 324 4.66 7.04 -3.48
CA GLN A 324 5.37 6.42 -4.59
C GLN A 324 6.16 5.15 -4.22
N LEU A 325 6.27 4.82 -2.93
CA LEU A 325 7.11 3.73 -2.48
C LEU A 325 6.68 2.43 -3.15
N ARG A 326 7.64 1.63 -3.62
CA ARG A 326 7.39 0.28 -4.14
C ARG A 326 7.97 -0.73 -3.19
N SER A 327 7.22 -1.79 -2.91
CA SER A 327 7.67 -2.88 -2.04
C SER A 327 7.01 -4.20 -2.39
N THR A 328 7.58 -5.30 -1.89
CA THR A 328 6.89 -6.60 -1.82
C THR A 328 6.01 -6.66 -0.58
N SER A 329 5.03 -7.58 -0.57
CA SER A 329 4.15 -7.80 0.59
C SER A 329 4.95 -8.31 1.80
N LYS A 330 5.99 -9.08 1.55
CA LYS A 330 6.88 -9.67 2.56
C LYS A 330 7.79 -8.66 3.22
N ASP A 331 8.34 -7.70 2.47
CA ASP A 331 9.15 -6.63 3.06
C ASP A 331 8.27 -5.66 3.84
N LEU A 332 7.10 -5.32 3.30
CA LEU A 332 6.15 -4.46 4.00
C LEU A 332 5.60 -5.13 5.27
N SER A 333 5.43 -6.47 5.28
CA SER A 333 4.98 -7.19 6.47
C SER A 333 5.99 -7.13 7.61
N LYS A 334 7.31 -7.13 7.34
CA LYS A 334 8.35 -6.90 8.38
C LYS A 334 8.18 -5.54 9.05
N PHE A 335 7.93 -4.49 8.26
CA PHE A 335 7.65 -3.15 8.79
C PHE A 335 6.37 -3.11 9.64
N MET A 336 5.30 -3.72 9.15
CA MET A 336 4.04 -3.84 9.90
C MET A 336 4.23 -4.63 11.21
N SER A 337 4.97 -5.74 11.18
CA SER A 337 5.28 -6.53 12.36
C SER A 337 6.08 -5.73 13.39
N ALA A 338 6.97 -4.84 12.98
CA ALA A 338 7.62 -3.93 13.92
C ALA A 338 6.60 -3.05 14.68
N TYR A 339 5.55 -2.59 14.02
CA TYR A 339 4.45 -1.85 14.67
C TYR A 339 3.55 -2.71 15.55
N MET A 340 3.36 -3.98 15.18
CA MET A 340 2.64 -4.95 16.02
C MET A 340 3.41 -5.25 17.31
N ASN A 341 4.74 -5.23 17.26
CA ASN A 341 5.64 -5.67 18.33
C ASN A 341 6.46 -4.51 18.93
N ASP A 342 5.79 -3.39 19.24
CA ASP A 342 6.37 -2.28 20.02
C ASP A 342 7.68 -1.69 19.46
N GLY A 343 7.76 -1.65 18.13
CA GLY A 343 8.85 -1.08 17.35
C GLY A 343 10.01 -2.04 17.10
N ILE A 344 9.83 -3.34 17.34
CA ILE A 344 10.85 -4.39 17.14
C ILE A 344 10.39 -5.40 16.10
N GLN A 345 11.28 -5.76 15.17
CA GLN A 345 11.12 -6.93 14.31
C GLN A 345 12.45 -7.69 14.26
N ASP A 346 12.43 -9.00 14.50
CA ASP A 346 13.62 -9.87 14.45
C ASP A 346 14.79 -9.35 15.31
N GLY A 347 14.47 -8.76 16.46
CA GLY A 347 15.44 -8.16 17.38
C GLY A 347 15.98 -6.78 16.95
N VAL A 348 15.58 -6.27 15.78
CA VAL A 348 15.90 -4.93 15.30
C VAL A 348 14.84 -3.94 15.74
N ARG A 349 15.25 -2.86 16.40
CA ARG A 349 14.36 -1.77 16.83
C ARG A 349 14.41 -0.61 15.83
N ILE A 350 13.26 -0.18 15.33
CA ILE A 350 13.13 1.03 14.50
C ILE A 350 12.52 2.23 15.23
N LEU A 351 11.75 1.99 16.29
CA LEU A 351 11.14 3.02 17.17
C LEU A 351 11.03 2.49 18.60
N ASN A 352 10.96 3.36 19.60
CA ASN A 352 10.60 2.97 20.96
C ASN A 352 9.09 2.68 21.07
N SER A 353 8.71 1.81 22.02
CA SER A 353 7.31 1.45 22.26
C SER A 353 6.43 2.67 22.56
N GLN A 354 6.93 3.63 23.34
CA GLN A 354 6.22 4.88 23.64
C GLN A 354 5.92 5.72 22.40
N THR A 355 6.80 5.67 21.40
CA THR A 355 6.62 6.38 20.14
C THR A 355 5.61 5.66 19.26
N ILE A 356 5.63 4.33 19.25
CA ILE A 356 4.58 3.52 18.61
C ILE A 356 3.21 3.87 19.21
N ASP A 357 3.07 3.88 20.54
CA ASP A 357 1.84 4.28 21.22
C ASP A 357 1.42 5.70 20.85
N TYR A 358 2.37 6.63 20.78
CA TYR A 358 2.12 8.02 20.41
C TYR A 358 1.61 8.15 18.97
N ILE A 359 2.17 7.37 18.04
CA ILE A 359 1.72 7.33 16.64
C ILE A 359 0.29 6.77 16.53
N LYS A 360 -0.01 5.71 17.28
CA LYS A 360 -1.33 5.08 17.29
C LYS A 360 -2.39 5.93 18.02
N THR A 361 -1.99 6.86 18.87
CA THR A 361 -2.93 7.70 19.64
C THR A 361 -3.71 8.65 18.72
N ILE A 362 -5.03 8.74 18.91
CA ILE A 362 -5.89 9.73 18.23
C ILE A 362 -5.74 11.09 18.94
N HIS A 363 -4.94 11.99 18.34
CA HIS A 363 -4.61 13.30 18.94
C HIS A 363 -5.70 14.37 18.77
N TYR A 364 -6.53 14.23 17.72
CA TYR A 364 -7.59 15.20 17.39
C TYR A 364 -8.95 14.49 17.24
N PRO A 365 -9.49 13.86 18.31
CA PRO A 365 -10.70 13.03 18.21
C PRO A 365 -11.96 13.81 17.80
N SER A 366 -11.99 15.13 18.00
CA SER A 366 -13.08 15.99 17.51
C SER A 366 -13.01 16.26 16.01
N ALA A 367 -11.83 16.14 15.40
CA ALA A 367 -11.62 16.31 13.97
C ALA A 367 -11.83 14.98 13.23
N ASN A 368 -11.25 13.89 13.75
CA ASN A 368 -11.46 12.54 13.27
C ASN A 368 -11.23 11.54 14.42
N SER A 369 -12.24 10.71 14.72
CA SER A 369 -12.22 9.78 15.85
C SER A 369 -11.47 8.48 15.61
N SER A 370 -10.90 8.30 14.41
CA SER A 370 -10.19 7.07 14.01
C SER A 370 -8.77 7.35 13.52
N GLN A 371 -8.35 8.61 13.42
CA GLN A 371 -7.06 9.01 12.86
C GLN A 371 -6.01 9.22 13.96
N GLY A 372 -4.94 8.44 13.93
CA GLY A 372 -3.70 8.68 14.68
C GLY A 372 -2.74 9.59 13.89
N LEU A 373 -1.44 9.38 14.02
CA LEU A 373 -0.43 10.04 13.19
C LEU A 373 -0.20 9.20 11.93
N ILE A 374 -0.87 9.57 10.83
CA ILE A 374 -1.00 8.84 9.55
C ILE A 374 -1.73 7.50 9.68
N TRP A 375 -1.40 6.68 10.66
CA TRP A 375 -2.10 5.43 10.95
C TRP A 375 -3.54 5.69 11.37
N TYR A 376 -4.48 4.86 10.90
CA TYR A 376 -5.89 4.97 11.28
C TYR A 376 -6.50 3.63 11.66
N TYR A 377 -7.60 3.73 12.41
CA TYR A 377 -8.39 2.59 12.84
C TYR A 377 -9.58 2.38 11.90
N LYS A 378 -9.83 1.13 11.50
CA LYS A 378 -11.07 0.70 10.87
C LYS A 378 -11.72 -0.42 11.69
N ASN A 379 -13.05 -0.49 11.64
CA ASN A 379 -13.74 -1.70 12.08
C ASN A 379 -14.09 -2.52 10.84
N GLN A 380 -13.80 -3.81 10.88
CA GLN A 380 -14.08 -4.70 9.76
C GLN A 380 -14.51 -6.06 10.30
N SER A 381 -15.75 -6.46 10.01
CA SER A 381 -16.33 -7.72 10.49
C SER A 381 -16.23 -7.89 12.03
N GLY A 382 -16.33 -6.78 12.77
CA GLY A 382 -16.22 -6.76 14.23
C GLY A 382 -14.78 -6.71 14.76
N ARG A 383 -13.77 -6.71 13.90
CA ARG A 383 -12.36 -6.54 14.25
C ARG A 383 -12.01 -5.07 14.29
N GLU A 384 -11.34 -4.64 15.36
CA GLU A 384 -10.65 -3.36 15.37
C GLU A 384 -9.28 -3.55 14.72
N LEU A 385 -9.08 -2.94 13.56
CA LEU A 385 -7.84 -3.01 12.80
C LEU A 385 -7.17 -1.65 12.79
N ILE A 386 -5.85 -1.65 12.84
CA ILE A 386 -5.03 -0.46 12.68
C ILE A 386 -4.06 -0.64 11.53
N GLY A 387 -3.89 0.39 10.72
CA GLY A 387 -3.10 0.28 9.50
C GLY A 387 -3.24 1.49 8.60
N HIS A 388 -3.05 1.22 7.31
CA HIS A 388 -3.29 2.17 6.24
C HIS A 388 -3.59 1.40 4.94
N ASN A 389 -4.42 1.96 4.07
CA ASN A 389 -4.61 1.47 2.71
C ASN A 389 -4.05 2.44 1.66
N GLY A 390 -4.06 2.03 0.40
CA GLY A 390 -3.52 2.83 -0.69
C GLY A 390 -4.17 2.48 -2.00
N GLY A 391 -4.45 3.51 -2.80
CA GLY A 391 -4.97 3.33 -4.14
C GLY A 391 -4.44 4.42 -5.06
N ASP A 392 -3.99 4.00 -6.24
CA ASP A 392 -3.61 4.85 -7.37
C ASP A 392 -4.08 4.16 -8.67
N THR A 393 -3.86 4.80 -9.81
CA THR A 393 -4.30 4.27 -11.10
C THR A 393 -3.75 2.86 -11.33
N GLY A 394 -4.63 1.86 -11.39
CA GLY A 394 -4.28 0.46 -11.59
C GLY A 394 -3.50 -0.19 -10.44
N SER A 395 -3.61 0.31 -9.21
CA SER A 395 -3.01 -0.34 -8.04
C SER A 395 -3.81 -0.10 -6.76
N LEU A 396 -3.90 -1.14 -5.93
CA LEU A 396 -4.49 -1.08 -4.60
C LEU A 396 -3.64 -1.86 -3.60
N THR A 397 -3.61 -1.37 -2.37
CA THR A 397 -2.84 -1.96 -1.28
C THR A 397 -3.56 -1.84 0.06
N GLU A 398 -3.47 -2.88 0.87
CA GLU A 398 -3.96 -2.91 2.25
C GLU A 398 -2.82 -3.38 3.17
N MET A 399 -2.61 -2.68 4.29
CA MET A 399 -1.70 -3.09 5.36
C MET A 399 -2.38 -2.82 6.69
N PHE A 400 -2.93 -3.87 7.31
CA PHE A 400 -3.67 -3.78 8.55
C PHE A 400 -3.33 -4.90 9.50
N PHE A 401 -3.38 -4.61 10.80
CA PHE A 401 -3.27 -5.63 11.82
C PHE A 401 -4.31 -5.44 12.93
N SER A 402 -4.65 -6.56 13.56
CA SER A 402 -5.49 -6.64 14.76
C SER A 402 -4.59 -6.64 15.99
N PRO A 403 -4.59 -5.57 16.81
CA PRO A 403 -3.81 -5.55 18.05
C PRO A 403 -4.26 -6.63 19.05
N SER A 404 -5.54 -7.02 19.03
CA SER A 404 -6.07 -8.01 19.98
C SER A 404 -5.72 -9.45 19.61
N ASN A 405 -5.57 -9.73 18.32
CA ASN A 405 -5.36 -11.10 17.82
C ASN A 405 -3.91 -11.34 17.40
N GLU A 406 -3.06 -10.31 17.46
CA GLU A 406 -1.64 -10.35 17.06
C GLU A 406 -1.45 -10.86 15.62
N VAL A 407 -2.41 -10.57 14.74
CA VAL A 407 -2.41 -10.95 13.33
C VAL A 407 -2.38 -9.69 12.47
N GLY A 408 -1.50 -9.69 11.47
CA GLY A 408 -1.40 -8.62 10.47
C GLY A 408 -1.46 -9.18 9.07
N VAL A 409 -1.98 -8.39 8.13
CA VAL A 409 -2.22 -8.77 6.76
C VAL A 409 -1.76 -7.65 5.81
N VAL A 410 -1.02 -8.04 4.77
CA VAL A 410 -0.58 -7.18 3.67
C VAL A 410 -1.08 -7.75 2.35
N LEU A 411 -1.86 -6.96 1.60
CA LEU A 411 -2.30 -7.29 0.25
C LEU A 411 -1.82 -6.22 -0.71
N LEU A 412 -1.18 -6.64 -1.80
CA LEU A 412 -0.74 -5.74 -2.87
C LEU A 412 -1.28 -6.24 -4.22
N THR A 413 -1.93 -5.38 -4.98
CA THR A 413 -2.44 -5.71 -6.31
C THR A 413 -2.17 -4.60 -7.32
N ASN A 414 -2.00 -5.00 -8.58
CA ASN A 414 -1.96 -4.13 -9.75
C ASN A 414 -3.33 -4.00 -10.43
N SER A 415 -4.40 -4.03 -9.62
CA SER A 415 -5.80 -3.83 -10.02
C SER A 415 -6.41 -2.61 -9.33
N SER A 416 -7.60 -2.22 -9.77
CA SER A 416 -8.48 -1.24 -9.10
C SER A 416 -9.76 -1.88 -8.50
N SER A 417 -9.82 -3.21 -8.37
CA SER A 417 -10.98 -3.95 -7.82
C SER A 417 -11.02 -3.92 -6.27
N TYR A 418 -11.55 -2.83 -5.69
CA TYR A 418 -11.57 -2.63 -4.23
C TYR A 418 -12.36 -3.69 -3.44
N ASN A 419 -13.62 -3.96 -3.84
CA ASN A 419 -14.48 -4.90 -3.10
C ASN A 419 -13.85 -6.29 -3.00
N ALA A 420 -13.19 -6.72 -4.08
CA ALA A 420 -12.46 -7.99 -4.14
C ALA A 420 -11.29 -8.01 -3.15
N LEU A 421 -10.53 -6.92 -3.05
CA LEU A 421 -9.42 -6.81 -2.11
C LEU A 421 -9.90 -6.91 -0.65
N MET A 422 -11.02 -6.26 -0.33
CA MET A 422 -11.64 -6.31 1.00
C MET A 422 -12.18 -7.69 1.35
N GLU A 423 -12.76 -8.41 0.38
CA GLU A 423 -13.21 -9.79 0.57
C GLU A 423 -12.04 -10.74 0.85
N ILE A 424 -10.93 -10.58 0.12
CA ILE A 424 -9.70 -11.35 0.33
C ILE A 424 -9.09 -11.02 1.69
N GLU A 425 -8.99 -9.74 2.07
CA GLU A 425 -8.46 -9.33 3.38
C GLU A 425 -9.25 -9.99 4.52
N ASN A 426 -10.59 -9.97 4.43
CA ASN A 426 -11.45 -10.64 5.41
C ASN A 426 -11.21 -12.14 5.49
N ALA A 427 -11.15 -12.84 4.35
CA ALA A 427 -10.91 -14.27 4.31
C ALA A 427 -9.54 -14.65 4.87
N VAL A 428 -8.52 -13.84 4.59
CA VAL A 428 -7.15 -14.04 5.08
C VAL A 428 -7.08 -13.79 6.58
N LEU A 429 -7.74 -12.74 7.11
CA LEU A 429 -7.84 -12.49 8.55
C LEU A 429 -8.57 -13.63 9.28
N ASP A 430 -9.70 -14.10 8.75
CA ASP A 430 -10.45 -15.26 9.29
C ASP A 430 -9.55 -16.50 9.38
N PHE A 431 -8.77 -16.76 8.34
CA PHE A 431 -7.85 -17.89 8.29
C PHE A 431 -6.69 -17.73 9.27
N ALA A 432 -6.02 -16.57 9.26
CA ALA A 432 -4.84 -16.29 10.07
C ALA A 432 -5.11 -16.34 11.58
N GLU A 433 -6.29 -15.92 12.03
CA GLU A 433 -6.70 -16.02 13.44
C GLU A 433 -6.82 -17.46 13.92
N ASN A 434 -7.22 -18.38 13.05
CA ASN A 434 -7.34 -19.81 13.33
C ASN A 434 -6.09 -20.60 12.91
N PHE A 435 -5.09 -19.93 12.33
CA PHE A 435 -3.88 -20.58 11.86
C PHE A 435 -2.97 -20.91 13.05
N GLU A 436 -2.77 -22.20 13.28
CA GLU A 436 -1.76 -22.70 14.21
C GLU A 436 -0.54 -23.15 13.38
N PRO A 437 0.62 -22.47 13.48
CA PRO A 437 1.79 -22.84 12.71
C PRO A 437 2.26 -24.24 13.07
N ILE A 438 2.54 -25.05 12.05
CA ILE A 438 3.19 -26.35 12.26
C ILE A 438 4.62 -26.07 12.67
N VAL A 439 4.93 -26.23 13.95
CA VAL A 439 6.30 -26.10 14.46
C VAL A 439 7.10 -27.30 13.95
N LEU A 440 8.10 -27.06 13.11
CA LEU A 440 8.91 -28.14 12.51
C LEU A 440 9.55 -29.00 13.61
N GLY A 441 9.25 -30.28 13.64
CA GLY A 441 9.73 -31.20 14.68
C GLY A 441 8.88 -31.26 15.94
N ASP A 442 7.78 -30.50 16.03
CA ASP A 442 6.74 -30.69 17.04
C ASP A 442 5.79 -31.82 16.60
N ILE A 443 5.94 -32.97 17.23
CA ILE A 443 5.22 -34.21 16.91
C ILE A 443 3.96 -34.36 17.77
N ASN A 444 3.94 -33.72 18.94
CA ASN A 444 2.83 -33.79 19.89
C ASN A 444 1.83 -32.64 19.78
N SER A 445 2.12 -31.66 18.91
CA SER A 445 1.33 -30.45 18.69
C SER A 445 1.18 -29.61 19.96
N ASP A 446 2.24 -29.52 20.77
CA ASP A 446 2.31 -28.64 21.95
C ASP A 446 2.91 -27.26 21.66
N ASN A 447 3.14 -26.98 20.37
CA ASN A 447 3.78 -25.79 19.81
C ASN A 447 5.25 -25.61 20.26
N THR A 448 5.93 -26.68 20.68
CA THR A 448 7.36 -26.65 21.02
C THR A 448 8.11 -27.87 20.51
N THR A 449 9.25 -27.66 19.84
CA THR A 449 10.16 -28.75 19.50
C THR A 449 11.10 -29.03 20.65
N ASN A 450 10.93 -30.15 21.34
CA ASN A 450 11.69 -30.52 22.51
C ASN A 450 11.98 -32.03 22.59
N ILE A 451 12.59 -32.47 23.70
CA ILE A 451 12.99 -33.88 23.85
C ILE A 451 11.81 -34.86 23.84
N GLN A 452 10.58 -34.40 24.13
CA GLN A 452 9.37 -35.22 24.08
C GLN A 452 9.06 -35.65 22.64
N ASP A 453 9.30 -34.79 21.67
CA ASP A 453 9.12 -35.08 20.24
C ASP A 453 10.09 -36.16 19.76
N VAL A 454 11.36 -36.07 20.19
CA VAL A 454 12.36 -37.10 19.94
C VAL A 454 11.92 -38.45 20.51
N ILE A 455 11.35 -38.46 21.73
CA ILE A 455 10.84 -39.68 22.37
C ILE A 455 9.67 -40.25 21.56
N LEU A 456 8.80 -39.41 21.00
CA LEU A 456 7.69 -39.84 20.16
C LEU A 456 8.17 -40.47 18.86
N ILE A 457 9.13 -39.86 18.16
CA ILE A 457 9.71 -40.43 16.93
C ILE A 457 10.38 -41.77 17.24
N ILE A 458 11.16 -41.87 18.32
CA ILE A 458 11.75 -43.16 18.76
C ILE A 458 10.65 -44.19 19.02
N GLY A 459 9.57 -43.80 19.69
CA GLY A 459 8.42 -44.66 19.92
C GLY A 459 7.79 -45.15 18.62
N MET A 460 7.63 -44.27 17.63
CA MET A 460 7.07 -44.61 16.32
C MET A 460 7.98 -45.59 15.56
N ILE A 461 9.28 -45.35 15.52
CA ILE A 461 10.28 -46.26 14.90
C ILE A 461 10.24 -47.64 15.56
N LEU A 462 10.26 -47.70 16.89
CA LEU A 462 10.27 -48.97 17.63
C LEU A 462 8.98 -49.78 17.44
N ASN A 463 7.87 -49.12 17.12
CA ASN A 463 6.57 -49.74 16.90
C ASN A 463 6.17 -49.83 15.42
N ASP A 464 7.07 -49.48 14.50
CA ASP A 464 6.83 -49.48 13.04
C ASP A 464 5.58 -48.65 12.65
N GLN A 465 5.41 -47.49 13.32
CA GLN A 465 4.31 -46.56 13.11
C GLN A 465 4.75 -45.40 12.24
N TYR A 466 3.92 -45.06 11.25
CA TYR A 466 4.10 -43.87 10.43
C TYR A 466 3.23 -42.72 10.95
N ASN A 467 3.81 -41.53 11.03
CA ASN A 467 3.12 -40.28 11.27
C ASN A 467 3.72 -39.22 10.35
N GLN A 468 2.88 -38.50 9.62
CA GLN A 468 3.32 -37.48 8.69
C GLN A 468 4.07 -36.32 9.36
N LEU A 469 3.72 -35.96 10.60
CA LEU A 469 4.47 -34.96 11.37
C LEU A 469 5.86 -35.44 11.76
N ALA A 470 6.06 -36.76 11.86
CA ALA A 470 7.33 -37.38 12.24
C ALA A 470 8.25 -37.69 11.05
N ASP A 471 7.76 -37.56 9.82
CA ASP A 471 8.54 -37.63 8.57
C ASP A 471 9.04 -36.22 8.23
N ILE A 472 10.07 -35.79 8.95
CA ILE A 472 10.59 -34.41 8.91
C ILE A 472 11.35 -34.16 7.61
N ASN A 473 11.97 -35.19 7.04
CA ASN A 473 12.72 -35.10 5.79
C ASN A 473 11.84 -35.30 4.54
N SER A 474 10.56 -35.65 4.72
CA SER A 474 9.57 -35.92 3.66
C SER A 474 9.96 -37.06 2.70
N ASP A 475 10.68 -38.07 3.19
CA ASP A 475 11.09 -39.24 2.41
C ASP A 475 10.08 -40.40 2.45
N SER A 476 8.91 -40.16 3.03
CA SER A 476 7.83 -41.15 3.25
C SER A 476 8.21 -42.28 4.20
N SER A 477 9.17 -42.04 5.09
CA SER A 477 9.54 -42.92 6.18
C SER A 477 9.72 -42.14 7.49
N VAL A 478 9.59 -42.84 8.63
CA VAL A 478 9.91 -42.28 9.94
C VAL A 478 11.06 -43.11 10.48
N ASP A 479 12.27 -42.55 10.47
CA ASP A 479 13.48 -43.24 10.85
C ASP A 479 14.48 -42.37 11.64
N VAL A 480 15.70 -42.88 11.82
CA VAL A 480 16.72 -42.20 12.63
C VAL A 480 17.13 -40.85 12.02
N SER A 481 16.96 -40.64 10.73
CA SER A 481 17.25 -39.38 10.06
C SER A 481 16.30 -38.25 10.53
N ASP A 482 15.02 -38.56 10.80
CA ASP A 482 14.06 -37.60 11.37
C ASP A 482 14.45 -37.20 12.79
N ILE A 483 14.92 -38.16 13.60
CA ILE A 483 15.45 -37.88 14.94
C ILE A 483 16.59 -36.87 14.87
N ILE A 484 17.52 -37.04 13.91
CA ILE A 484 18.66 -36.14 13.76
C ILE A 484 18.20 -34.72 13.45
N LEU A 485 17.20 -34.57 12.58
CA LEU A 485 16.63 -33.25 12.24
C LEU A 485 16.00 -32.58 13.46
N VAL A 486 15.15 -33.30 14.21
CA VAL A 486 14.55 -32.75 15.45
C VAL A 486 15.62 -32.39 16.49
N VAL A 487 16.65 -33.22 16.67
CA VAL A 487 17.75 -32.91 17.59
C VAL A 487 18.55 -31.69 17.14
N ASN A 488 18.80 -31.53 15.83
CA ASN A 488 19.47 -30.35 15.30
C ASN A 488 18.65 -29.07 15.53
N ILE A 489 17.33 -29.15 15.36
CA ILE A 489 16.39 -28.06 15.69
C ILE A 489 16.51 -27.70 17.18
N ILE A 490 16.43 -28.69 18.09
CA ILE A 490 16.55 -28.47 19.55
C ILE A 490 17.89 -27.83 19.92
N LEU A 491 18.97 -28.21 19.25
CA LEU A 491 20.32 -27.77 19.57
C LEU A 491 20.74 -26.49 18.82
N ASN A 492 19.92 -25.96 17.92
CA ASN A 492 20.27 -24.87 16.99
C ASN A 492 21.58 -25.14 16.22
N ILE A 493 21.75 -26.37 15.73
CA ILE A 493 22.92 -26.77 14.93
C ILE A 493 22.49 -26.85 13.47
N ASN A 494 22.87 -25.85 12.68
CA ASN A 494 22.69 -25.83 11.22
C ASN A 494 23.70 -26.73 10.49
#